data_AF-A0A2I8VJH2-F1
#
_entry.id   AF-A0A2I8VJH2-F1
#
_cell.length_a   1.000
_cell.length_b   1.000
_cell.length_c   1.000
_cell.angle_alpha   90.00
_cell.angle_beta   90.00
_cell.angle_gamma   90.00
#
_symmetry.space_group_name_H-M   'P 1'
#
loop_
_entity.id
_entity.type
_entity.pdbx_description
1 polymer ?
#
loop_
_entity_poly.entity_id
_entity_poly.type
_entity_poly.pdbx_seq_one_letter_code
_entity_poly.pdbx_strand_id
1 'polypeptide(L)'
;MTDRLHALGRAACEDRGYEVTTPRKPWLPVSLAEPTADASPFVPRATNGLVAIEPLASDETTPTTLLSRLRNNAGNDRFSLFVVESESDAHEVHEVLRRPPLVAAEDGHGRRTFYNGPDRIPLAEGGYAATRTDTAPDDLVWRESGVGDDRSLILVDPGKTAKDEGRAGEERDEPVGAVVVCFDGVDDLACPTAESFPYAYHRDADDKRFRVRSRDDRTVGVYDGVADMRANAYVPLPMPLVPEHVFDGVPSVRDEWAVLVVDGSSDRTDPASTTHLVSADSSAE
;
A
#
# COMPACT_ATOMS: atom_id res chain seq x y z
N MET A 1 -17.28 5.83 16.77
CA MET A 1 -17.05 6.37 15.42
C MET A 1 -17.21 5.25 14.41
N THR A 2 -16.35 4.23 14.46
CA THR A 2 -16.44 3.00 13.67
C THR A 2 -17.82 2.32 13.73
N ASP A 3 -18.48 2.30 14.90
CA ASP A 3 -19.85 1.75 15.03
C ASP A 3 -20.91 2.51 14.22
N ARG A 4 -20.77 3.84 14.06
CA ARG A 4 -21.68 4.67 13.26
C ARG A 4 -21.47 4.38 11.77
N LEU A 5 -20.23 4.42 11.32
CA LEU A 5 -19.83 4.09 9.95
C LEU A 5 -20.32 2.68 9.57
N HIS A 6 -20.13 1.72 10.46
CA HIS A 6 -20.61 0.36 10.29
C HIS A 6 -22.13 0.27 10.14
N ALA A 7 -22.89 0.94 11.02
CA ALA A 7 -24.35 0.96 10.93
C ALA A 7 -24.85 1.58 9.62
N LEU A 8 -24.20 2.64 9.13
CA LEU A 8 -24.57 3.30 7.88
C LEU A 8 -24.19 2.47 6.65
N GLY A 9 -23.04 1.80 6.67
CA GLY A 9 -22.67 0.83 5.64
C GLY A 9 -23.66 -0.32 5.57
N ARG A 10 -24.11 -0.83 6.72
CA ARG A 10 -25.16 -1.85 6.80
C ARG A 10 -26.46 -1.36 6.16
N ALA A 11 -26.94 -0.18 6.53
CA ALA A 11 -28.17 0.38 5.98
C ALA A 11 -28.08 0.54 4.45
N ALA A 12 -26.95 1.03 3.93
CA ALA A 12 -26.73 1.20 2.49
C ALA A 12 -26.74 -0.13 1.71
N CYS A 13 -26.28 -1.21 2.32
CA CYS A 13 -26.38 -2.56 1.77
C CYS A 13 -27.83 -3.09 1.80
N GLU A 14 -28.54 -2.92 2.93
CA GLU A 14 -29.93 -3.35 3.08
C GLU A 14 -30.85 -2.62 2.09
N ASP A 15 -30.69 -1.31 1.92
CA ASP A 15 -31.44 -0.49 0.95
C ASP A 15 -31.20 -0.93 -0.50
N ARG A 16 -30.07 -1.58 -0.78
CA ARG A 16 -29.73 -2.15 -2.08
C ARG A 16 -30.14 -3.60 -2.26
N GLY A 17 -30.88 -4.18 -1.31
CA GLY A 17 -31.38 -5.54 -1.39
C GLY A 17 -30.36 -6.60 -0.95
N TYR A 18 -29.42 -6.27 -0.08
CA TYR A 18 -28.51 -7.25 0.53
C TYR A 18 -28.97 -7.66 1.93
N GLU A 19 -28.72 -8.92 2.29
CA GLU A 19 -28.87 -9.42 3.66
C GLU A 19 -27.54 -9.30 4.41
N VAL A 20 -27.51 -8.49 5.48
CA VAL A 20 -26.27 -8.21 6.21
C VAL A 20 -26.14 -9.10 7.45
N THR A 21 -25.05 -9.86 7.50
CA THR A 21 -24.66 -10.66 8.65
C THR A 21 -23.44 -10.06 9.36
N THR A 22 -23.32 -10.33 10.66
CA THR A 22 -22.13 -10.00 11.45
C THR A 22 -21.45 -11.31 11.82
N PRO A 23 -20.38 -11.69 11.11
CA PRO A 23 -19.72 -12.95 11.36
C PRO A 23 -19.11 -12.96 12.77
N ARG A 24 -19.20 -14.09 13.47
CA ARG A 24 -18.61 -14.26 14.82
C ARG A 24 -17.12 -14.56 14.81
N LYS A 25 -16.50 -14.65 13.63
CA LYS A 25 -15.10 -15.06 13.46
C LYS A 25 -14.22 -13.82 13.34
N PRO A 26 -13.16 -13.66 14.16
CA PRO A 26 -12.37 -12.44 14.21
C PRO A 26 -11.51 -12.19 12.95
N TRP A 27 -11.37 -13.17 12.06
CA TRP A 27 -10.64 -13.04 10.78
C TRP A 27 -11.56 -12.70 9.59
N LEU A 28 -12.84 -12.44 9.84
CA LEU A 28 -13.78 -11.96 8.83
C LEU A 28 -14.03 -10.46 9.00
N PRO A 29 -14.44 -9.75 7.93
CA PRO A 29 -14.88 -8.36 8.02
C PRO A 29 -15.98 -8.16 9.06
N VAL A 30 -16.12 -6.93 9.55
CA VAL A 30 -17.08 -6.57 10.61
C VAL A 30 -18.50 -6.99 10.22
N SER A 31 -18.84 -6.81 8.94
CA SER A 31 -20.06 -7.36 8.36
C SER A 31 -19.85 -7.82 6.92
N LEU A 32 -20.67 -8.81 6.55
CA LEU A 32 -20.78 -9.32 5.19
C LEU A 32 -22.22 -9.11 4.72
N ALA A 33 -22.40 -8.56 3.54
CA ALA A 33 -23.70 -8.41 2.89
C ALA A 33 -23.81 -9.43 1.75
N GLU A 34 -24.78 -10.34 1.85
CA GLU A 34 -25.07 -11.34 0.82
C GLU A 34 -26.14 -10.79 -0.13
N PRO A 35 -25.98 -10.91 -1.46
CA PRO A 35 -26.97 -10.41 -2.40
C PRO A 35 -28.24 -11.27 -2.34
N THR A 36 -29.41 -10.62 -2.20
CA THR A 36 -30.71 -11.28 -2.45
C THR A 36 -31.07 -11.23 -3.94
N ALA A 37 -32.25 -11.74 -4.31
CA ALA A 37 -32.74 -11.68 -5.69
C ALA A 37 -32.97 -10.25 -6.20
N ASP A 38 -33.23 -9.31 -5.28
CA ASP A 38 -33.50 -7.90 -5.60
C ASP A 38 -32.23 -7.03 -5.44
N ALA A 39 -31.07 -7.65 -5.21
CA ALA A 39 -29.82 -6.94 -4.98
C ALA A 39 -29.36 -6.16 -6.22
N SER A 40 -28.93 -4.92 -6.00
CA SER A 40 -28.31 -4.06 -7.02
C SER A 40 -26.84 -3.80 -6.69
N PRO A 41 -25.91 -3.94 -7.66
CA PRO A 41 -24.48 -3.80 -7.38
C PRO A 41 -24.13 -2.35 -7.06
N PHE A 42 -23.09 -2.16 -6.25
CA PHE A 42 -22.59 -0.82 -5.91
C PHE A 42 -21.96 -0.11 -7.12
N VAL A 43 -21.26 -0.85 -7.99
CA VAL A 43 -20.69 -0.30 -9.23
C VAL A 43 -21.22 -1.07 -10.45
N PRO A 44 -21.47 -0.41 -11.60
CA PRO A 44 -22.13 -1.05 -12.75
C PRO A 44 -21.41 -2.27 -13.33
N ARG A 45 -20.09 -2.40 -13.11
CA ARG A 45 -19.25 -3.49 -13.61
C ARG A 45 -18.99 -4.59 -12.59
N ALA A 46 -19.33 -4.38 -11.32
CA ALA A 46 -19.20 -5.42 -10.31
C ALA A 46 -20.29 -6.47 -10.49
N THR A 47 -19.92 -7.72 -10.26
CA THR A 47 -20.91 -8.79 -10.10
C THR A 47 -21.69 -8.59 -8.80
N ASN A 48 -22.95 -9.02 -8.76
CA ASN A 48 -23.71 -9.16 -7.51
C ASN A 48 -23.08 -10.28 -6.67
N GLY A 49 -22.05 -9.94 -5.91
CA GLY A 49 -21.30 -10.82 -5.02
C GLY A 49 -21.42 -10.42 -3.56
N LEU A 50 -20.71 -11.15 -2.71
CA LEU A 50 -20.59 -10.82 -1.29
C LEU A 50 -19.96 -9.44 -1.12
N VAL A 51 -20.50 -8.59 -0.25
CA VAL A 51 -19.91 -7.28 0.05
C VAL A 51 -19.32 -7.30 1.46
N ALA A 52 -18.03 -6.98 1.59
CA ALA A 52 -17.40 -6.69 2.86
C ALA A 52 -17.60 -5.20 3.20
N ILE A 53 -18.24 -4.95 4.35
CA ILE A 53 -18.43 -3.59 4.86
C ILE A 53 -17.19 -3.25 5.70
N GLU A 54 -16.41 -2.26 5.24
CA GLU A 54 -15.13 -1.84 5.80
C GLU A 54 -15.20 -0.38 6.27
N PRO A 55 -15.67 -0.12 7.51
CA PRO A 55 -15.55 1.20 8.12
C PRO A 55 -14.08 1.61 8.23
N LEU A 56 -13.76 2.84 7.81
CA LEU A 56 -12.42 3.42 7.93
C LEU A 56 -12.50 4.72 8.72
N ALA A 57 -11.77 4.80 9.82
CA ALA A 57 -11.44 6.09 10.43
C ALA A 57 -10.46 6.88 9.55
N SER A 58 -10.37 8.19 9.73
CA SER A 58 -9.46 9.05 8.94
C SER A 58 -7.98 8.70 9.08
N ASP A 59 -7.55 8.07 10.17
CA ASP A 59 -6.18 7.57 10.32
C ASP A 59 -5.96 6.18 9.69
N GLU A 60 -7.02 5.57 9.15
CA GLU A 60 -7.01 4.26 8.50
C GLU A 60 -7.05 4.35 6.96
N THR A 61 -7.18 5.54 6.36
CA THR A 61 -7.17 5.79 4.89
C THR A 61 -5.77 5.65 4.26
N THR A 62 -4.89 4.87 4.88
CA THR A 62 -3.50 4.69 4.43
C THR A 62 -3.39 3.63 3.32
N PRO A 63 -2.39 3.75 2.41
CA PRO A 63 -2.16 2.76 1.35
C PRO A 63 -2.05 1.32 1.86
N THR A 64 -1.36 1.10 2.98
CA THR A 64 -1.17 -0.22 3.59
C THR A 64 -2.48 -0.80 4.12
N THR A 65 -3.30 0.01 4.80
CA THR A 65 -4.60 -0.45 5.29
C THR A 65 -5.52 -0.80 4.13
N LEU A 66 -5.62 0.07 3.13
CA LEU A 66 -6.45 -0.14 1.94
C LEU A 66 -6.03 -1.39 1.17
N LEU A 67 -4.73 -1.57 0.94
CA LEU A 67 -4.16 -2.79 0.34
C LEU A 67 -4.57 -4.03 1.11
N SER A 68 -4.37 -4.03 2.43
CA SER A 68 -4.65 -5.18 3.29
C SER A 68 -6.12 -5.59 3.23
N ARG A 69 -7.03 -4.63 3.36
CA ARG A 69 -8.48 -4.86 3.29
C ARG A 69 -8.90 -5.35 1.90
N LEU A 70 -8.46 -4.65 0.86
CA LEU A 70 -8.85 -4.95 -0.52
C LEU A 70 -8.33 -6.33 -0.96
N ARG A 71 -7.06 -6.65 -0.69
CA ARG A 71 -6.48 -7.97 -1.00
C ARG A 71 -7.21 -9.09 -0.25
N ASN A 72 -7.49 -8.90 1.04
CA ASN A 72 -8.22 -9.89 1.83
C ASN A 72 -9.62 -10.13 1.25
N ASN A 73 -10.32 -9.08 0.85
CA ASN A 73 -11.67 -9.19 0.32
C ASN A 73 -11.68 -9.79 -1.09
N ALA A 74 -10.84 -9.29 -2.00
CA ALA A 74 -10.70 -9.82 -3.36
C ALA A 74 -10.28 -11.30 -3.36
N GLY A 75 -9.31 -11.68 -2.53
CA GLY A 75 -8.89 -13.09 -2.40
C GLY A 75 -9.92 -14.03 -1.75
N ASN A 76 -11.05 -13.49 -1.26
CA ASN A 76 -12.18 -14.25 -0.73
C ASN A 76 -13.47 -14.01 -1.54
N ASP A 77 -13.36 -13.54 -2.78
CA ASP A 77 -14.47 -13.24 -3.69
C ASP A 77 -15.48 -12.24 -3.10
N ARG A 78 -14.98 -11.17 -2.47
CA ARG A 78 -15.79 -10.12 -1.85
C ARG A 78 -15.48 -8.74 -2.41
N PHE A 79 -16.53 -8.01 -2.74
CA PHE A 79 -16.47 -6.59 -3.06
C PHE A 79 -16.24 -5.77 -1.79
N SER A 80 -15.35 -4.78 -1.84
CA SER A 80 -15.04 -3.91 -0.69
C SER A 80 -15.89 -2.63 -0.71
N LEU A 81 -16.77 -2.47 0.28
CA LEU A 81 -17.44 -1.20 0.53
C LEU A 81 -16.73 -0.48 1.67
N PHE A 82 -15.86 0.46 1.32
CA PHE A 82 -15.23 1.35 2.30
C PHE A 82 -16.23 2.38 2.77
N VAL A 83 -16.33 2.63 4.07
CA VAL A 83 -17.28 3.61 4.63
C VAL A 83 -16.51 4.66 5.42
N VAL A 84 -16.61 5.92 5.01
CA VAL A 84 -15.81 7.04 5.52
C VAL A 84 -16.68 8.23 5.94
N GLU A 85 -16.21 9.06 6.87
CA GLU A 85 -16.99 10.19 7.40
C GLU A 85 -16.94 11.43 6.52
N SER A 86 -15.90 11.59 5.69
CA SER A 86 -15.67 12.82 4.95
C SER A 86 -15.33 12.60 3.48
N GLU A 87 -15.59 13.62 2.68
CA GLU A 87 -15.13 13.70 1.28
C GLU A 87 -13.61 13.67 1.16
N SER A 88 -12.90 14.21 2.16
CA SER A 88 -11.43 14.18 2.18
C SER A 88 -10.93 12.75 2.27
N ASP A 89 -11.49 11.96 3.19
CA ASP A 89 -11.15 10.54 3.34
C ASP A 89 -11.51 9.76 2.06
N ALA A 90 -12.66 10.07 1.46
CA ALA A 90 -13.09 9.45 0.21
C ALA A 90 -12.15 9.75 -0.95
N HIS A 91 -11.68 11.00 -1.03
CA HIS A 91 -10.70 11.44 -2.00
C HIS A 91 -9.36 10.69 -1.81
N GLU A 92 -8.87 10.55 -0.57
CA GLU A 92 -7.66 9.79 -0.27
C GLU A 92 -7.76 8.33 -0.71
N VAL A 93 -8.86 7.65 -0.36
CA VAL A 93 -9.09 6.26 -0.78
C VAL A 93 -9.14 6.15 -2.31
N HIS A 94 -9.82 7.09 -2.95
CA HIS A 94 -9.95 7.14 -4.39
C HIS A 94 -8.60 7.38 -5.10
N GLU A 95 -7.79 8.33 -4.64
CA GLU A 95 -6.46 8.60 -5.21
C GLU A 95 -5.55 7.37 -5.11
N VAL A 96 -5.55 6.69 -3.95
CA VAL A 96 -4.74 5.48 -3.73
C VAL A 96 -5.19 4.33 -4.64
N LEU A 97 -6.48 4.19 -4.93
CA LEU A 97 -7.01 3.00 -5.61
C LEU A 97 -7.34 3.20 -7.09
N ARG A 98 -7.29 4.43 -7.62
CA ARG A 98 -7.76 4.72 -8.98
C ARG A 98 -6.73 4.40 -10.07
N ARG A 99 -5.61 5.15 -10.15
CA ARG A 99 -4.71 5.10 -11.32
C ARG A 99 -3.27 5.56 -11.03
N PRO A 100 -2.29 4.63 -11.10
CA PRO A 100 -2.44 3.18 -10.97
C PRO A 100 -2.82 2.81 -9.52
N PRO A 101 -3.65 1.77 -9.28
CA PRO A 101 -3.98 1.36 -7.93
C PRO A 101 -2.72 1.02 -7.12
N LEU A 102 -2.62 1.54 -5.90
CA LEU A 102 -1.52 1.36 -4.96
C LEU A 102 -0.15 1.84 -5.46
N VAL A 103 -0.15 2.81 -6.37
CA VAL A 103 1.06 3.50 -6.84
C VAL A 103 0.97 4.96 -6.40
N ALA A 104 2.04 5.46 -5.79
CA ALA A 104 2.06 6.81 -5.21
C ALA A 104 2.06 7.92 -6.27
N ALA A 105 2.70 7.67 -7.41
CA ALA A 105 2.67 8.55 -8.56
C ALA A 105 3.06 7.80 -9.84
N GLU A 106 2.59 8.28 -10.98
CA GLU A 106 3.05 7.87 -12.30
C GLU A 106 3.41 9.12 -13.10
N ASP A 107 4.58 9.12 -13.74
CA ASP A 107 5.01 10.26 -14.56
C ASP A 107 4.54 10.17 -16.02
N GLY A 108 4.84 11.19 -16.82
CA GLY A 108 4.44 11.25 -18.23
C GLY A 108 5.07 10.17 -19.13
N HIS A 109 6.05 9.41 -18.62
CA HIS A 109 6.65 8.26 -19.30
C HIS A 109 6.09 6.93 -18.79
N GLY A 110 5.08 6.98 -17.91
CA GLY A 110 4.46 5.82 -17.30
C GLY A 110 5.30 5.18 -16.20
N ARG A 111 6.34 5.84 -15.69
CA ARG A 111 7.19 5.29 -14.63
C ARG A 111 6.54 5.50 -13.28
N ARG A 112 6.53 4.44 -12.48
CA ARG A 112 5.81 4.40 -11.20
C ARG A 112 6.72 4.77 -10.04
N THR A 113 6.17 5.50 -9.08
CA THR A 113 6.72 5.68 -7.73
C THR A 113 5.84 4.89 -6.77
N PHE A 114 6.44 4.04 -5.94
CA PHE A 114 5.71 3.10 -5.10
C PHE A 114 5.59 3.62 -3.67
N TYR A 115 4.49 3.28 -3.00
CA TYR A 115 4.38 3.47 -1.55
C TYR A 115 5.31 2.52 -0.82
N ASN A 116 5.88 2.97 0.30
CA ASN A 116 6.57 2.08 1.23
C ASN A 116 5.56 1.19 1.96
N GLY A 117 5.80 -0.12 1.95
CA GLY A 117 5.03 -1.09 2.71
C GLY A 117 5.50 -1.22 4.15
N PRO A 118 4.70 -1.90 5.00
CA PRO A 118 5.03 -2.09 6.41
C PRO A 118 6.16 -3.12 6.63
N ASP A 119 6.40 -3.96 5.61
CA ASP A 119 7.37 -5.02 5.66
C ASP A 119 8.78 -4.54 5.30
N ARG A 120 9.75 -5.33 5.72
CA ARG A 120 11.15 -5.16 5.36
C ARG A 120 11.51 -6.16 4.28
N ILE A 121 12.49 -5.83 3.45
CA ILE A 121 12.91 -6.72 2.37
C ILE A 121 13.63 -7.94 2.95
N PRO A 122 13.04 -9.16 2.87
CA PRO A 122 13.73 -10.37 3.27
C PRO A 122 14.80 -10.74 2.24
N LEU A 123 15.90 -11.34 2.69
CA LEU A 123 16.99 -11.78 1.83
C LEU A 123 16.95 -13.29 1.62
N ALA A 124 17.41 -13.75 0.46
CA ALA A 124 17.50 -15.17 0.11
C ALA A 124 18.33 -15.97 1.14
N GLU A 125 19.40 -15.38 1.66
CA GLU A 125 20.29 -15.97 2.67
C GLU A 125 19.73 -15.89 4.10
N GLY A 126 18.56 -15.26 4.27
CA GLY A 126 17.95 -14.95 5.55
C GLY A 126 18.35 -13.57 6.10
N GLY A 127 17.54 -13.06 7.03
CA GLY A 127 17.65 -11.69 7.49
C GLY A 127 16.95 -10.70 6.54
N TYR A 128 17.35 -9.44 6.61
CA TYR A 128 16.69 -8.33 5.94
C TYR A 128 17.69 -7.31 5.40
N ALA A 129 17.29 -6.58 4.36
CA ALA A 129 18.10 -5.52 3.78
C ALA A 129 18.17 -4.27 4.67
N ALA A 130 19.30 -3.57 4.61
CA ALA A 130 19.50 -2.27 5.25
C ALA A 130 20.37 -1.35 4.38
N THR A 131 20.29 -0.05 4.66
CA THR A 131 21.22 0.95 4.17
C THR A 131 21.81 1.74 5.33
N ARG A 132 22.90 2.46 5.07
CA ARG A 132 23.44 3.41 6.05
C ARG A 132 23.05 4.84 5.68
N THR A 133 22.11 5.46 6.38
CA THR A 133 21.60 6.81 6.13
C THR A 133 20.98 7.44 7.36
N ASP A 134 20.88 8.78 7.37
CA ASP A 134 20.11 9.54 8.36
C ASP A 134 18.67 9.81 7.90
N THR A 135 18.36 9.52 6.62
CA THR A 135 17.00 9.60 6.05
C THR A 135 16.08 8.59 6.74
N ALA A 136 14.87 9.01 7.11
CA ALA A 136 13.90 8.10 7.69
C ALA A 136 13.50 7.01 6.67
N PRO A 137 13.19 5.78 7.10
CA PRO A 137 12.80 4.72 6.17
C PRO A 137 11.63 5.11 5.27
N ASP A 138 10.64 5.86 5.81
CA ASP A 138 9.45 6.27 5.07
C ASP A 138 9.73 7.33 4.00
N ASP A 139 10.87 8.03 4.11
CA ASP A 139 11.33 9.04 3.15
C ASP A 139 12.21 8.44 2.03
N LEU A 140 12.54 7.15 2.11
CA LEU A 140 13.21 6.44 1.01
C LEU A 140 12.21 6.18 -0.11
N VAL A 141 12.62 6.41 -1.36
CA VAL A 141 11.70 6.42 -2.50
C VAL A 141 12.01 5.27 -3.45
N TRP A 142 11.06 4.34 -3.59
CA TRP A 142 11.07 3.35 -4.66
C TRP A 142 10.43 3.93 -5.92
N ARG A 143 11.14 3.88 -7.04
CA ARG A 143 10.61 4.31 -8.34
C ARG A 143 11.18 3.52 -9.49
N GLU A 144 10.46 3.50 -10.59
CA GLU A 144 10.98 3.01 -11.86
C GLU A 144 11.87 4.08 -12.52
N SER A 145 12.84 3.60 -13.29
CA SER A 145 13.74 4.41 -14.12
C SER A 145 13.90 3.74 -15.48
N GLY A 146 14.36 4.46 -16.50
CA GLY A 146 14.43 3.98 -17.88
C GLY A 146 13.30 4.52 -18.75
N VAL A 147 13.14 3.95 -19.95
CA VAL A 147 12.11 4.38 -20.92
C VAL A 147 11.61 3.14 -21.67
N GLY A 148 10.30 3.10 -21.94
CA GLY A 148 9.68 1.98 -22.66
C GLY A 148 9.59 0.73 -21.79
N ASP A 149 9.95 -0.42 -22.37
CA ASP A 149 9.92 -1.73 -21.71
C ASP A 149 11.19 -2.01 -20.90
N ASP A 150 12.27 -1.24 -21.12
CA ASP A 150 13.54 -1.34 -20.37
C ASP A 150 13.45 -0.52 -19.07
N ARG A 151 12.62 -0.97 -18.12
CA ARG A 151 12.41 -0.30 -16.83
C ARG A 151 13.16 -0.99 -15.71
N SER A 152 14.02 -0.26 -15.01
CA SER A 152 14.68 -0.72 -13.79
C SER A 152 13.95 -0.19 -12.55
N LEU A 153 13.86 -1.01 -11.51
CA LEU A 153 13.40 -0.55 -10.20
C LEU A 153 14.58 -0.02 -9.39
N ILE A 154 14.47 1.21 -8.89
CA ILE A 154 15.50 1.84 -8.06
C ILE A 154 14.96 2.28 -6.70
N LEU A 155 15.81 2.21 -5.69
CA LEU A 155 15.60 2.88 -4.40
C LEU A 155 16.48 4.12 -4.33
N VAL A 156 15.87 5.27 -4.06
CA VAL A 156 16.56 6.56 -3.94
C VAL A 156 16.54 7.04 -2.49
N ASP A 157 17.69 7.51 -2.03
CA ASP A 157 17.85 8.23 -0.78
C ASP A 157 17.95 9.74 -1.08
N PRO A 158 16.85 10.51 -0.93
CA PRO A 158 16.83 11.93 -1.27
C PRO A 158 17.71 12.78 -0.35
N GLY A 159 18.03 12.29 0.85
CA GLY A 159 18.90 12.98 1.82
C GLY A 159 20.40 12.93 1.46
N LYS A 160 20.77 12.21 0.41
CA LYS A 160 22.16 12.09 -0.06
C LYS A 160 22.32 12.67 -1.46
N THR A 161 23.44 13.35 -1.68
CA THR A 161 23.85 13.72 -3.04
C THR A 161 24.30 12.48 -3.81
N ALA A 162 23.89 12.40 -5.08
CA ALA A 162 24.44 11.43 -6.00
C ALA A 162 25.96 11.54 -5.98
N LYS A 163 26.66 10.41 -5.78
CA LYS A 163 28.10 10.39 -6.01
C LYS A 163 28.30 10.62 -7.50
N ASP A 164 29.14 11.59 -7.82
CA ASP A 164 29.48 12.03 -9.16
C ASP A 164 30.26 10.91 -9.90
N GLU A 165 29.59 9.81 -10.23
CA GLU A 165 30.13 8.73 -11.06
C GLU A 165 29.93 9.09 -12.53
N GLY A 166 30.63 10.14 -12.95
CA GLY A 166 31.07 10.41 -14.32
C GLY A 166 30.19 9.89 -15.46
N ARG A 167 28.98 10.44 -15.62
CA ARG A 167 28.30 10.49 -16.92
C ARG A 167 27.77 11.89 -17.17
N ALA A 168 28.69 12.79 -17.53
CA ALA A 168 28.32 14.01 -18.25
C ALA A 168 27.72 13.60 -19.60
N GLY A 169 26.41 13.73 -19.75
CA GLY A 169 25.72 13.36 -20.98
C GLY A 169 24.22 13.64 -20.95
N GLU A 170 23.88 14.90 -21.22
CA GLU A 170 22.58 15.43 -21.66
C GLU A 170 21.43 15.36 -20.63
N GLU A 171 20.63 16.42 -20.57
CA GLU A 171 19.45 16.60 -19.70
C GLU A 171 18.60 15.32 -19.63
N ARG A 172 18.81 14.53 -18.58
CA ARG A 172 18.01 13.34 -18.26
C ARG A 172 17.38 13.56 -16.89
N ASP A 173 16.20 12.99 -16.69
CA ASP A 173 15.49 12.83 -15.42
C ASP A 173 16.34 12.10 -14.35
N GLU A 174 17.48 12.67 -13.97
CA GLU A 174 18.34 12.12 -12.93
C GLU A 174 17.58 12.12 -11.60
N PRO A 175 17.64 11.02 -10.84
CA PRO A 175 16.98 10.97 -9.55
C PRO A 175 17.53 12.06 -8.63
N VAL A 176 16.63 12.84 -8.02
CA VAL A 176 17.00 13.75 -6.93
C VAL A 176 17.36 12.89 -5.72
N GLY A 177 18.66 12.62 -5.54
CA GLY A 177 19.17 11.79 -4.44
C GLY A 177 20.24 10.80 -4.87
N ALA A 178 20.71 9.97 -3.95
CA ALA A 178 21.62 8.87 -4.26
C ALA A 178 20.85 7.57 -4.48
N VAL A 179 21.15 6.85 -5.56
CA VAL A 179 20.65 5.49 -5.78
C VAL A 179 21.28 4.55 -4.76
N VAL A 180 20.45 3.87 -3.98
CA VAL A 180 20.84 2.90 -2.95
C VAL A 180 20.87 1.48 -3.51
N VAL A 181 19.88 1.15 -4.34
CA VAL A 181 19.66 -0.18 -4.93
C VAL A 181 19.14 0.01 -6.35
N CYS A 182 19.53 -0.88 -7.26
CA CYS A 182 19.02 -0.95 -8.61
C CYS A 182 18.75 -2.41 -8.96
N PHE A 183 17.55 -2.69 -9.45
CA PHE A 183 17.08 -3.98 -9.93
C PHE A 183 16.67 -3.87 -11.39
N ASP A 184 16.71 -4.98 -12.13
CA ASP A 184 16.28 -5.01 -13.53
C ASP A 184 14.76 -4.86 -13.65
N GLY A 185 14.02 -5.12 -12.58
CA GLY A 185 12.57 -4.90 -12.50
C GLY A 185 12.02 -5.15 -11.10
N VAL A 186 10.70 -5.08 -10.96
CA VAL A 186 10.04 -5.34 -9.66
C VAL A 186 10.14 -6.81 -9.23
N ASP A 187 10.22 -7.74 -10.19
CA ASP A 187 10.28 -9.19 -9.93
C ASP A 187 11.53 -9.60 -9.13
N ASP A 188 12.62 -8.85 -9.21
CA ASP A 188 13.85 -9.10 -8.45
C ASP A 188 13.64 -8.95 -6.94
N LEU A 189 12.58 -8.25 -6.51
CA LEU A 189 12.20 -8.14 -5.09
C LEU A 189 11.64 -9.44 -4.51
N ALA A 190 11.28 -10.43 -5.33
CA ALA A 190 10.70 -11.67 -4.84
C ALA A 190 11.67 -12.47 -3.97
N CYS A 191 12.97 -12.43 -4.28
CA CYS A 191 14.00 -13.16 -3.52
C CYS A 191 15.39 -12.53 -3.72
N PRO A 192 15.61 -11.28 -3.27
CA PRO A 192 16.88 -10.61 -3.51
C PRO A 192 17.98 -11.15 -2.59
N THR A 193 19.22 -11.12 -3.07
CA THR A 193 20.40 -11.54 -2.30
C THR A 193 20.99 -10.38 -1.49
N ALA A 194 21.72 -10.69 -0.43
CA ALA A 194 22.44 -9.69 0.37
C ALA A 194 23.40 -8.83 -0.48
N GLU A 195 23.94 -9.37 -1.57
CA GLU A 195 24.83 -8.64 -2.49
C GLU A 195 24.12 -7.53 -3.27
N SER A 196 22.79 -7.51 -3.31
CA SER A 196 22.02 -6.45 -3.97
C SER A 196 21.96 -5.16 -3.14
N PHE A 197 22.32 -5.25 -1.86
CA PHE A 197 22.18 -4.15 -0.90
C PHE A 197 23.52 -3.73 -0.30
N PRO A 198 23.67 -2.46 0.13
CA PRO A 198 24.87 -2.02 0.83
C PRO A 198 25.09 -2.76 2.16
N TYR A 199 24.00 -3.07 2.87
CA TYR A 199 24.01 -3.77 4.14
C TYR A 199 22.86 -4.78 4.24
N ALA A 200 23.09 -5.81 5.05
CA ALA A 200 22.10 -6.77 5.48
C ALA A 200 22.12 -6.88 7.00
N TYR A 201 21.03 -7.32 7.61
CA TYR A 201 21.02 -7.58 9.04
C TYR A 201 20.15 -8.77 9.41
N HIS A 202 20.50 -9.46 10.49
CA HIS A 202 19.70 -10.55 11.03
C HIS A 202 19.70 -10.48 12.55
N ARG A 203 18.66 -11.04 13.16
CA ARG A 203 18.61 -11.25 14.60
C ARG A 203 19.23 -12.61 14.90
N ASP A 204 20.32 -12.61 15.65
CA ASP A 204 20.98 -13.84 16.06
C ASP A 204 20.11 -14.67 17.00
N ALA A 205 20.13 -15.98 16.81
CA ALA A 205 19.24 -16.87 17.52
C ALA A 205 19.63 -17.06 18.99
N ASP A 206 20.91 -16.90 19.34
CA ASP A 206 21.45 -17.22 20.66
C ASP A 206 21.33 -16.02 21.60
N ASP A 207 21.84 -14.86 21.18
CA ASP A 207 21.87 -13.65 22.01
C ASP A 207 20.74 -12.66 21.71
N LYS A 208 19.90 -12.95 20.70
CA LYS A 208 18.76 -12.14 20.26
C LYS A 208 19.13 -10.72 19.80
N ARG A 209 20.41 -10.44 19.57
CA ARG A 209 20.89 -9.14 19.07
C ARG A 209 20.92 -9.10 17.55
N PHE A 210 20.77 -7.91 16.99
CA PHE A 210 20.84 -7.67 15.56
C PHE A 210 22.29 -7.49 15.13
N ARG A 211 22.74 -8.27 14.16
CA ARG A 211 24.06 -8.14 13.53
C ARG A 211 23.89 -7.54 12.15
N VAL A 212 24.52 -6.41 11.90
CA VAL A 212 24.56 -5.76 10.58
C VAL A 212 25.83 -6.19 9.87
N ARG A 213 25.70 -6.61 8.62
CA ARG A 213 26.80 -6.99 7.74
C ARG A 213 26.84 -6.09 6.52
N SER A 214 28.05 -5.77 6.06
CA SER A 214 28.25 -5.10 4.78
C SER A 214 28.03 -6.08 3.63
N ARG A 215 27.95 -5.56 2.40
CA ARG A 215 27.95 -6.35 1.16
C ARG A 215 29.04 -7.43 1.10
N ASP A 216 30.25 -7.14 1.60
CA ASP A 216 31.37 -8.11 1.67
C ASP A 216 31.28 -9.12 2.84
N ASP A 217 30.08 -9.36 3.39
CA ASP A 217 29.76 -10.23 4.55
C ASP A 217 30.55 -9.93 5.86
N ARG A 218 31.13 -8.72 5.98
CA ARG A 218 31.76 -8.28 7.22
C ARG A 218 30.73 -7.76 8.21
N THR A 219 30.76 -8.26 9.45
CA THR A 219 29.93 -7.68 10.52
C THR A 219 30.45 -6.28 10.89
N VAL A 220 29.61 -5.27 10.71
CA VAL A 220 29.93 -3.84 10.91
C VAL A 220 29.24 -3.22 12.12
N GLY A 221 28.31 -3.96 12.75
CA GLY A 221 27.62 -3.52 13.96
C GLY A 221 26.82 -4.62 14.62
N VAL A 222 26.65 -4.50 15.94
CA VAL A 222 25.81 -5.37 16.77
C VAL A 222 24.96 -4.50 17.69
N TYR A 223 23.64 -4.72 17.69
CA TYR A 223 22.66 -3.82 18.30
C TYR A 223 21.57 -4.60 19.05
N ASP A 224 21.02 -4.03 20.12
CA ASP A 224 19.97 -4.69 20.91
C ASP A 224 18.59 -4.57 20.24
N GLY A 225 18.40 -3.56 19.40
CA GLY A 225 17.17 -3.36 18.64
C GLY A 225 17.33 -2.53 17.37
N VAL A 226 16.22 -2.43 16.62
CA VAL A 226 16.14 -1.60 15.41
C VAL A 226 16.31 -0.11 15.73
N ALA A 227 15.87 0.35 16.91
CA ALA A 227 16.08 1.72 17.35
C ALA A 227 17.57 2.04 17.48
N ASP A 228 18.36 1.14 18.06
CA ASP A 228 19.81 1.31 18.22
C ASP A 228 20.53 1.25 16.86
N MET A 229 20.07 0.39 15.95
CA MET A 229 20.56 0.38 14.57
C MET A 229 20.36 1.76 13.91
N ARG A 230 19.15 2.31 13.99
CA ARG A 230 18.80 3.62 13.42
C ARG A 230 19.60 4.75 14.08
N ALA A 231 19.82 4.70 15.39
CA ALA A 231 20.68 5.65 16.10
C ALA A 231 22.14 5.63 15.62
N ASN A 232 22.56 4.58 14.91
CA ASN A 232 23.87 4.44 14.29
C ASN A 232 23.79 4.53 12.75
N ALA A 233 22.73 5.14 12.23
CA ALA A 233 22.42 5.32 10.82
C ALA A 233 22.21 4.02 10.02
N TYR A 234 22.03 2.86 10.66
CA TYR A 234 21.64 1.63 9.96
C TYR A 234 20.13 1.52 9.90
N VAL A 235 19.57 1.78 8.72
CA VAL A 235 18.14 1.86 8.47
C VAL A 235 17.68 0.62 7.70
N PRO A 236 16.79 -0.22 8.26
CA PRO A 236 16.13 -1.28 7.52
C PRO A 236 15.39 -0.72 6.31
N LEU A 237 15.53 -1.38 5.14
CA LEU A 237 14.86 -0.93 3.93
C LEU A 237 13.38 -1.38 3.91
N PRO A 238 12.43 -0.46 3.65
CA PRO A 238 11.04 -0.83 3.45
C PRO A 238 10.86 -1.58 2.13
N MET A 239 10.02 -2.61 2.14
CA MET A 239 9.56 -3.27 0.93
C MET A 239 8.55 -2.36 0.22
N PRO A 240 8.70 -2.03 -1.06
CA PRO A 240 7.68 -1.25 -1.76
C PRO A 240 6.39 -2.06 -1.92
N LEU A 241 5.26 -1.38 -1.90
CA LEU A 241 3.97 -1.94 -2.31
C LEU A 241 3.95 -2.03 -3.85
N VAL A 242 4.21 -3.22 -4.38
CA VAL A 242 4.14 -3.52 -5.81
C VAL A 242 2.77 -4.14 -6.12
N PRO A 243 1.87 -3.45 -6.83
CA PRO A 243 0.51 -3.93 -7.08
C PRO A 243 0.46 -5.33 -7.70
N GLU A 244 1.40 -5.64 -8.60
CA GLU A 244 1.50 -6.94 -9.28
C GLU A 244 1.75 -8.10 -8.30
N HIS A 245 2.54 -7.89 -7.25
CA HIS A 245 2.81 -8.92 -6.24
C HIS A 245 1.62 -9.12 -5.29
N VAL A 246 0.78 -8.09 -5.15
CA VAL A 246 -0.32 -8.04 -4.20
C VAL A 246 -1.58 -8.67 -4.79
N PHE A 247 -1.84 -8.37 -6.07
CA PHE A 247 -3.07 -8.70 -6.78
C PHE A 247 -2.86 -9.70 -7.91
N ASP A 248 -1.80 -10.51 -7.85
CA ASP A 248 -1.62 -11.62 -8.79
C ASP A 248 -2.88 -12.49 -8.85
N GLY A 249 -3.39 -12.72 -10.07
CA GLY A 249 -4.63 -13.44 -10.34
C GLY A 249 -5.94 -12.65 -10.15
N VAL A 250 -5.91 -11.37 -9.72
CA VAL A 250 -7.11 -10.51 -9.66
C VAL A 250 -7.30 -9.79 -10.99
N PRO A 251 -8.43 -10.00 -11.72
CA PRO A 251 -8.60 -9.45 -13.07
C PRO A 251 -8.61 -7.92 -13.14
N SER A 252 -9.17 -7.25 -12.13
CA SER A 252 -9.25 -5.79 -12.08
C SER A 252 -9.51 -5.32 -10.66
N VAL A 253 -8.52 -4.72 -10.02
CA VAL A 253 -8.67 -4.08 -8.69
C VAL A 253 -9.73 -2.98 -8.72
N ARG A 254 -9.94 -2.33 -9.88
CA ARG A 254 -10.84 -1.18 -10.02
C ARG A 254 -12.31 -1.52 -9.86
N ASP A 255 -12.68 -2.76 -10.13
CA ASP A 255 -14.07 -3.22 -10.09
C ASP A 255 -14.42 -3.88 -8.74
N GLU A 256 -13.48 -3.91 -7.80
CA GLU A 256 -13.58 -4.62 -6.51
C GLU A 256 -13.86 -3.70 -5.31
N TRP A 257 -14.05 -2.40 -5.53
CA TRP A 257 -14.31 -1.45 -4.44
C TRP A 257 -15.24 -0.30 -4.79
N ALA A 258 -15.88 0.24 -3.75
CA ALA A 258 -16.50 1.56 -3.74
C ALA A 258 -16.34 2.20 -2.36
N VAL A 259 -16.45 3.52 -2.31
CA VAL A 259 -16.45 4.29 -1.07
C VAL A 259 -17.83 4.90 -0.86
N LEU A 260 -18.40 4.64 0.32
CA LEU A 260 -19.60 5.25 0.83
C LEU A 260 -19.20 6.41 1.74
N VAL A 261 -19.54 7.63 1.34
CA VAL A 261 -19.30 8.82 2.17
C VAL A 261 -20.54 9.07 3.01
N VAL A 262 -20.35 9.17 4.32
CA VAL A 262 -21.44 9.43 5.27
C VAL A 262 -21.22 10.75 5.97
N ASP A 263 -21.76 11.83 5.40
CA ASP A 263 -21.54 13.18 5.92
C ASP A 263 -21.94 13.29 7.40
N GLY A 264 -20.96 13.71 8.21
CA GLY A 264 -21.06 13.84 9.65
C GLY A 264 -22.07 14.89 10.12
N SER A 265 -22.49 15.82 9.24
CA SER A 265 -23.43 16.91 9.59
C SER A 265 -24.90 16.49 9.71
N SER A 266 -25.21 15.22 9.48
CA SER A 266 -26.58 14.71 9.43
C SER A 266 -27.25 14.65 10.81
N ASP A 267 -27.96 15.73 11.16
CA ASP A 267 -29.13 15.62 12.03
C ASP A 267 -30.12 14.68 11.34
N ARG A 268 -30.70 13.73 12.08
CA ARG A 268 -31.46 12.57 11.57
C ARG A 268 -32.79 12.96 10.87
N THR A 269 -33.00 14.26 10.69
CA THR A 269 -34.17 14.93 10.12
C THR A 269 -33.86 15.77 8.89
N ASP A 270 -32.60 15.87 8.45
CA ASP A 270 -32.25 16.59 7.23
C ASP A 270 -32.39 15.69 5.98
N PRO A 271 -33.36 15.94 5.08
CA PRO A 271 -33.50 15.21 3.82
C PRO A 271 -32.34 15.44 2.84
N ALA A 272 -31.40 16.34 3.15
CA ALA A 272 -30.17 16.57 2.39
C ALA A 272 -28.97 15.73 2.88
N SER A 273 -29.13 14.87 3.89
CA SER A 273 -28.12 13.87 4.28
C SER A 273 -27.83 12.97 3.09
N THR A 274 -26.80 13.33 2.32
CA THR A 274 -26.51 12.75 1.03
C THR A 274 -25.40 11.73 1.24
N THR A 275 -25.80 10.47 1.29
CA THR A 275 -24.86 9.37 1.10
C THR A 275 -24.60 9.26 -0.39
N HIS A 276 -23.38 9.54 -0.83
CA HIS A 276 -22.96 9.30 -2.21
C HIS A 276 -21.87 8.24 -2.28
N LEU A 277 -21.72 7.71 -3.49
CA LEU A 277 -20.82 6.61 -3.79
C LEU A 277 -19.69 7.11 -4.69
N VAL A 278 -18.46 6.88 -4.27
CA VAL A 278 -17.25 7.12 -5.07
C VAL A 278 -16.70 5.77 -5.54
N SER A 279 -16.28 5.70 -6.80
CA SER A 279 -15.72 4.50 -7.42
C SER A 279 -14.57 4.86 -8.34
N ALA A 280 -13.86 3.87 -8.88
CA ALA A 280 -12.71 4.09 -9.76
C ALA A 280 -13.00 4.90 -11.05
N ASP A 281 -14.28 5.06 -11.41
CA ASP A 281 -14.72 5.80 -12.60
C ASP A 281 -15.38 7.16 -12.27
N SER A 282 -15.62 7.45 -11.00
CA SER A 282 -16.07 8.78 -10.55
C SER A 282 -14.99 9.81 -10.88
N SER A 283 -15.32 11.02 -11.33
CA SER A 283 -14.34 12.12 -11.37
C SER A 283 -14.00 12.52 -9.93
N ALA A 284 -12.72 12.74 -9.61
CA ALA A 284 -12.37 13.46 -8.39
C ALA A 284 -12.79 14.91 -8.63
N GLU A 285 -13.81 15.39 -7.92
CA GLU A 285 -14.17 16.81 -7.86
C GLU A 285 -13.32 17.53 -6.81
#